data_AF-A0AAT9GP63-F1
#
_entry.id   AF-A0AAT9GP63-F1
#
_cell.length_a   1.000
_cell.length_b   1.000
_cell.length_c   1.000
_cell.angle_alpha   90.00
_cell.angle_beta   90.00
_cell.angle_gamma   90.00
#
_symmetry.space_group_name_H-M   'P 1'
#
loop_
_entity.id
_entity.type
_entity.pdbx_description
1 polymer ?
#
loop_
_entity_poly.entity_id
_entity_poly.type
_entity_poly.pdbx_seq_one_letter_code
_entity_poly.pdbx_strand_id
1 'polypeptide(L)'
;MIFSLVTNSYTLKLIINGPVTVIFSNSTTTFLITNSTIVNFNNSVKITVFSSNPSYYIVVNGSKYYNEFTENINKSEILEIKALPEFIKIQINLNGTGNLRISLNNGSFLVINKSTSFFVLNNSIVYINSVKTIDINGIKTNFYVFVVSSNETLNISFVKENNSAMSPKISSQGFLGIGLGLIGLSLYIFFRRRQQ
;
A
#
# COMPACT_ATOMS: atom_id res chain seq x y z
N MET A 1 -46.93 29.26 -26.87
CA MET A 1 -45.49 29.01 -26.88
C MET A 1 -45.21 27.99 -25.77
N ILE A 2 -45.06 26.72 -26.11
CA ILE A 2 -44.80 25.65 -25.13
C ILE A 2 -43.28 25.55 -25.02
N PHE A 3 -42.71 25.97 -23.89
CA PHE A 3 -41.32 25.70 -23.58
C PHE A 3 -41.22 24.23 -23.13
N SER A 4 -40.64 23.37 -23.96
CA SER A 4 -40.23 22.05 -23.48
C SER A 4 -39.00 22.26 -22.58
N LEU A 5 -39.15 21.98 -21.28
CA LEU A 5 -37.99 21.81 -20.41
C LEU A 5 -37.18 20.63 -20.95
N VAL A 6 -36.02 20.92 -21.56
CA VAL A 6 -35.01 19.91 -21.85
C VAL A 6 -34.47 19.47 -20.50
N THR A 7 -35.02 18.38 -19.95
CA THR A 7 -34.43 17.71 -18.79
C THR A 7 -33.24 16.91 -19.29
N ASN A 8 -32.04 17.42 -19.08
CA ASN A 8 -30.84 16.61 -19.23
C ASN A 8 -30.95 15.41 -18.27
N SER A 9 -30.62 14.21 -18.77
CA SER A 9 -30.55 13.00 -17.97
C SER A 9 -29.11 12.51 -18.02
N TYR A 10 -28.49 12.37 -16.85
CA TYR A 10 -27.13 11.90 -16.68
C TYR A 10 -27.14 10.56 -15.94
N THR A 11 -26.09 9.78 -16.17
CA THR A 11 -25.92 8.46 -15.58
C THR A 11 -24.60 8.40 -14.83
N LEU A 12 -24.65 8.09 -13.54
CA LEU A 12 -23.51 7.83 -12.69
C LEU A 12 -23.39 6.33 -12.42
N LYS A 13 -22.30 5.72 -12.89
CA LYS A 13 -21.98 4.33 -12.55
C LYS A 13 -20.99 4.31 -11.38
N LEU A 14 -21.41 3.73 -10.26
CA LEU A 14 -20.59 3.52 -9.09
C LEU A 14 -20.06 2.08 -9.10
N ILE A 15 -18.75 1.92 -9.15
CA ILE A 15 -18.09 0.62 -9.01
C ILE A 15 -17.45 0.59 -7.62
N ILE A 16 -18.07 -0.13 -6.70
CA ILE A 16 -17.68 -0.17 -5.28
C ILE A 16 -16.98 -1.50 -4.97
N ASN A 17 -15.81 -1.43 -4.36
CA ASN A 17 -15.06 -2.58 -3.87
C ASN A 17 -14.54 -2.36 -2.43
N GLY A 18 -14.88 -3.29 -1.53
CA GLY A 18 -14.49 -3.24 -0.12
C GLY A 18 -15.50 -2.50 0.77
N PRO A 19 -15.16 -2.28 2.06
CA PRO A 19 -16.04 -1.65 3.05
C PRO A 19 -16.15 -0.13 2.82
N VAL A 20 -16.98 0.25 1.86
CA VAL A 20 -17.23 1.63 1.44
C VAL A 20 -18.70 1.96 1.66
N THR A 21 -18.94 3.17 2.12
CA THR A 21 -20.26 3.78 2.10
C THR A 21 -20.26 4.98 1.17
N VAL A 22 -21.20 5.03 0.23
CA VAL A 22 -21.43 6.19 -0.64
C VAL A 22 -22.77 6.82 -0.27
N ILE A 23 -22.75 8.11 0.03
CA ILE A 23 -23.95 8.93 0.18
C ILE A 23 -24.17 9.64 -1.15
N PHE A 24 -25.30 9.32 -1.78
CA PHE A 24 -25.83 10.10 -2.88
C PHE A 24 -26.80 11.12 -2.31
N SER A 25 -26.62 12.39 -2.64
CA SER A 25 -27.52 13.47 -2.23
C SER A 25 -27.83 14.39 -3.40
N ASN A 26 -29.09 14.77 -3.54
CA ASN A 26 -29.54 15.86 -4.41
C ASN A 26 -30.39 16.83 -3.57
N SER A 27 -31.05 17.79 -4.22
CA SER A 27 -31.87 18.80 -3.52
C SER A 27 -33.06 18.24 -2.73
N THR A 28 -33.51 17.00 -3.00
CA THR A 28 -34.74 16.42 -2.45
C THR A 28 -34.57 15.05 -1.83
N THR A 29 -33.54 14.28 -2.21
CA THR A 29 -33.31 12.92 -1.78
C THR A 29 -31.86 12.70 -1.38
N THR A 30 -31.70 11.94 -0.30
CA THR A 30 -30.41 11.42 0.14
C THR A 30 -30.58 9.93 0.40
N PHE A 31 -29.71 9.12 -0.17
CA PHE A 31 -29.71 7.68 0.09
C PHE A 31 -28.30 7.12 0.09
N LEU A 32 -28.18 5.95 0.70
CA LEU A 32 -26.92 5.28 0.96
C LEU A 32 -26.76 4.12 -0.01
N ILE A 33 -25.56 4.04 -0.60
CA ILE A 33 -25.19 3.04 -1.59
C ILE A 33 -23.96 2.31 -1.05
N THR A 34 -24.10 1.01 -0.85
CA THR A 34 -23.01 0.12 -0.40
C THR A 34 -22.53 -0.83 -1.48
N ASN A 35 -23.31 -1.00 -2.55
CA ASN A 35 -23.02 -1.91 -3.64
C ASN A 35 -22.86 -1.15 -4.96
N SER A 36 -22.07 -1.74 -5.88
CA SER A 36 -21.94 -1.21 -7.23
C SER A 36 -23.32 -1.03 -7.87
N THR A 37 -23.60 0.16 -8.39
CA THR A 37 -24.92 0.53 -8.90
C THR A 37 -24.82 1.57 -10.00
N ILE A 38 -25.92 1.76 -10.71
CA ILE A 38 -26.09 2.81 -11.71
C ILE A 38 -27.22 3.70 -11.24
N VAL A 39 -26.94 4.99 -11.11
CA VAL A 39 -27.92 6.01 -10.71
C VAL A 39 -28.14 6.98 -11.85
N ASN A 40 -29.40 7.23 -12.19
CA ASN A 40 -29.78 8.26 -13.15
C ASN A 40 -30.21 9.52 -12.40
N PHE A 41 -29.83 10.68 -12.91
CA PHE A 41 -30.11 11.97 -12.28
C PHE A 41 -30.23 13.08 -13.32
N ASN A 42 -31.06 14.08 -13.01
CA ASN A 42 -31.38 15.14 -13.96
C ASN A 42 -30.73 16.50 -13.61
N ASN A 43 -30.22 16.63 -12.38
CA ASN A 43 -29.59 17.83 -11.83
C ASN A 43 -28.29 17.45 -11.13
N SER A 44 -27.41 18.41 -10.85
CA SER A 44 -26.18 18.15 -10.09
C SER A 44 -26.44 17.37 -8.80
N VAL A 45 -25.67 16.31 -8.57
CA VAL A 45 -25.74 15.47 -7.38
C VAL A 45 -24.46 15.63 -6.58
N LYS A 46 -24.54 15.60 -5.26
CA LYS A 46 -23.38 15.57 -4.39
C LYS A 46 -23.15 14.13 -3.95
N ILE A 47 -21.97 13.62 -4.28
CA ILE A 47 -21.47 12.32 -3.87
C ILE A 47 -20.50 12.52 -2.72
N THR A 48 -20.76 11.86 -1.60
CA THR A 48 -19.81 11.76 -0.49
C THR A 48 -19.48 10.30 -0.25
N VAL A 49 -18.20 9.98 -0.16
CA VAL A 49 -17.67 8.63 -0.02
C VAL A 49 -16.80 8.58 1.22
N PHE A 50 -16.95 7.54 2.03
CA PHE A 50 -16.07 7.26 3.16
C PHE A 50 -15.93 5.75 3.36
N SER A 51 -14.89 5.32 4.07
CA SER A 51 -14.80 3.91 4.44
C SER A 51 -15.73 3.61 5.62
N SER A 52 -16.42 2.48 5.55
CA SER A 52 -17.22 1.96 6.66
C SER A 52 -16.35 1.43 7.81
N ASN A 53 -15.02 1.34 7.64
CA ASN A 53 -14.07 0.89 8.65
C ASN A 53 -12.95 1.94 8.83
N PRO A 54 -12.68 2.43 10.05
CA PRO A 54 -11.69 3.48 10.30
C PRO A 54 -10.23 3.05 10.04
N SER A 55 -9.95 1.76 9.89
CA SER A 55 -8.61 1.26 9.53
C SER A 55 -8.36 1.22 8.01
N TYR A 56 -9.23 1.84 7.21
CA TYR A 56 -9.19 1.83 5.75
C TYR A 56 -9.23 3.26 5.23
N TYR A 57 -8.53 3.49 4.14
CA TYR A 57 -8.67 4.69 3.33
C TYR A 57 -9.44 4.34 2.05
N ILE A 58 -10.02 5.35 1.41
CA ILE A 58 -10.70 5.17 0.12
C ILE A 58 -9.81 5.65 -1.03
N VAL A 59 -9.97 5.00 -2.16
CA VAL A 59 -9.38 5.40 -3.44
C VAL A 59 -10.53 5.63 -4.41
N VAL A 60 -10.65 6.85 -4.92
CA VAL A 60 -11.65 7.23 -5.91
C VAL A 60 -10.93 7.60 -7.21
N ASN A 61 -11.20 6.86 -8.29
CA ASN A 61 -10.55 7.03 -9.59
C ASN A 61 -9.01 7.09 -9.53
N GLY A 62 -8.41 6.30 -8.61
CA GLY A 62 -6.96 6.24 -8.39
C GLY A 62 -6.41 7.23 -7.37
N SER A 63 -7.18 8.25 -6.98
CA SER A 63 -6.77 9.24 -5.97
C SER A 63 -7.11 8.77 -4.56
N LYS A 64 -6.15 8.91 -3.63
CA LYS A 64 -6.26 8.44 -2.24
C LYS A 64 -6.88 9.50 -1.33
N TYR A 65 -7.85 9.11 -0.50
CA TYR A 65 -8.47 9.94 0.54
C TYR A 65 -8.57 9.16 1.85
N TYR A 66 -8.12 9.76 2.95
CA TYR A 66 -8.05 9.09 4.26
C TYR A 66 -9.36 9.14 5.05
N ASN A 67 -10.13 10.21 4.90
CA ASN A 67 -11.35 10.42 5.68
C ASN A 67 -12.59 10.32 4.78
N GLU A 68 -12.67 11.23 3.81
CA GLU A 68 -13.80 11.31 2.90
C GLU A 68 -13.38 11.88 1.54
N PHE A 69 -14.18 11.59 0.54
CA PHE A 69 -14.17 12.23 -0.76
C PHE A 69 -15.56 12.82 -0.99
N THR A 70 -15.62 14.07 -1.44
CA THR A 70 -16.88 14.73 -1.76
C THR A 70 -16.74 15.48 -3.08
N GLU A 71 -17.65 15.22 -4.02
CA GLU A 71 -17.69 15.90 -5.31
C GLU A 71 -19.14 16.15 -5.77
N ASN A 72 -19.34 17.25 -6.50
CA ASN A 72 -20.59 17.53 -7.18
C ASN A 72 -20.49 17.02 -8.62
N ILE A 73 -21.33 16.04 -8.96
CA ILE A 73 -21.39 15.42 -10.28
C ILE A 73 -22.53 16.04 -11.07
N ASN A 74 -22.20 16.61 -12.23
CA ASN A 74 -23.15 17.28 -13.12
C ASN A 74 -23.09 16.73 -14.57
N LYS A 75 -22.52 15.54 -14.75
CA LYS A 75 -22.34 14.85 -16.03
C LYS A 75 -22.37 13.34 -15.86
N SER A 76 -22.60 12.60 -16.94
CA SER A 76 -22.48 11.15 -16.90
C SER A 76 -21.02 10.72 -16.71
N GLU A 77 -20.76 9.85 -15.75
CA GLU A 77 -19.40 9.38 -15.44
C GLU A 77 -19.40 8.05 -14.68
N ILE A 78 -18.20 7.52 -14.50
CA ILE A 78 -17.94 6.31 -13.72
C ILE A 78 -17.04 6.70 -12.56
N LEU A 79 -17.46 6.36 -11.34
CA LEU A 79 -16.63 6.46 -10.15
C LEU A 79 -16.23 5.04 -9.73
N GLU A 80 -14.93 4.76 -9.85
CA GLU A 80 -14.32 3.58 -9.27
C GLU A 80 -13.89 3.89 -7.84
N ILE A 81 -14.50 3.20 -6.89
CA ILE A 81 -14.34 3.45 -5.46
C ILE A 81 -13.86 2.16 -4.80
N LYS A 82 -12.69 2.22 -4.17
CA LYS A 82 -12.07 1.09 -3.47
C LYS A 82 -11.75 1.48 -2.04
N ALA A 83 -12.10 0.66 -1.06
CA ALA A 83 -11.55 0.77 0.29
C ALA A 83 -10.36 -0.17 0.42
N LEU A 84 -9.22 0.37 0.86
CA LEU A 84 -8.00 -0.40 1.11
C LEU A 84 -7.57 -0.20 2.56
N PRO A 85 -7.07 -1.25 3.24
CA PRO A 85 -6.58 -1.12 4.60
C PRO A 85 -5.41 -0.15 4.63
N GLU A 86 -5.39 0.73 5.62
CA GLU A 86 -4.29 1.67 5.85
C GLU A 86 -3.06 0.95 6.38
N PHE A 87 -3.27 -0.05 7.25
CA PHE A 87 -2.22 -0.85 7.85
C PHE A 87 -2.34 -2.31 7.44
N ILE A 88 -1.21 -2.90 7.10
CA ILE A 88 -1.07 -4.30 6.71
C ILE A 88 -0.27 -5.03 7.78
N LYS A 89 -0.71 -6.25 8.13
CA LYS A 89 -0.02 -7.09 9.09
C LYS A 89 1.11 -7.86 8.41
N ILE A 90 2.30 -7.77 8.97
CA ILE A 90 3.44 -8.63 8.64
C ILE A 90 3.69 -9.56 9.81
N GLN A 91 3.79 -10.84 9.52
CA GLN A 91 4.19 -11.87 10.46
C GLN A 91 5.55 -12.43 10.05
N ILE A 92 6.48 -12.49 10.98
CA ILE A 92 7.79 -13.10 10.78
C ILE A 92 7.89 -14.30 11.70
N ASN A 93 8.04 -15.48 11.09
CA ASN A 93 8.33 -16.72 11.80
C ASN A 93 9.85 -16.93 11.74
N LEU A 94 10.51 -16.76 12.88
CA LEU A 94 11.97 -16.81 12.97
C LEU A 94 12.43 -18.14 13.54
N ASN A 95 13.36 -18.80 12.85
CA ASN A 95 13.99 -20.03 13.31
C ASN A 95 15.52 -19.87 13.44
N GLY A 96 16.09 -20.41 14.51
CA GLY A 96 17.51 -20.26 14.84
C GLY A 96 17.83 -19.01 15.66
N THR A 97 19.13 -18.75 15.85
CA THR A 97 19.62 -17.69 16.77
C THR A 97 20.34 -16.57 16.02
N GLY A 98 19.78 -15.37 16.16
CA GLY A 98 20.34 -14.14 15.61
C GLY A 98 19.35 -12.98 15.72
N ASN A 99 19.79 -11.80 15.27
CA ASN A 99 18.99 -10.58 15.27
C ASN A 99 18.69 -10.18 13.82
N LEU A 100 17.44 -9.84 13.55
CA LEU A 100 17.02 -9.17 12.32
C LEU A 100 16.75 -7.70 12.61
N ARG A 101 17.26 -6.82 11.77
CA ARG A 101 16.85 -5.42 11.72
C ARG A 101 15.86 -5.24 10.58
N ILE A 102 14.64 -4.87 10.92
CA ILE A 102 13.60 -4.53 9.96
C ILE A 102 13.47 -3.01 9.92
N SER A 103 13.65 -2.41 8.76
CA SER A 103 13.57 -0.97 8.57
C SER A 103 12.43 -0.64 7.60
N LEU A 104 11.74 0.47 7.83
CA LEU A 104 10.68 0.97 6.98
C LEU A 104 11.18 2.17 6.16
N ASN A 105 10.50 2.46 5.05
CA ASN A 105 10.82 3.60 4.20
C ASN A 105 10.72 4.97 4.91
N ASN A 106 9.98 5.08 6.01
CA ASN A 106 9.92 6.29 6.83
C ASN A 106 11.13 6.45 7.80
N GLY A 107 12.13 5.57 7.72
CA GLY A 107 13.34 5.60 8.56
C GLY A 107 13.20 4.91 9.92
N SER A 108 11.99 4.54 10.33
CA SER A 108 11.78 3.75 11.55
C SER A 108 12.32 2.32 11.37
N PHE A 109 12.73 1.70 12.47
CA PHE A 109 13.22 0.33 12.45
C PHE A 109 12.89 -0.40 13.75
N LEU A 110 12.88 -1.71 13.67
CA LEU A 110 12.73 -2.63 14.79
C LEU A 110 13.79 -3.73 14.69
N VAL A 111 14.30 -4.18 15.84
CA VAL A 111 15.24 -5.30 15.92
C VAL A 111 14.53 -6.44 16.63
N ILE A 112 14.48 -7.61 16.00
CA ILE A 112 13.83 -8.81 16.56
C ILE A 112 14.80 -9.98 16.60
N ASN A 113 14.60 -10.84 17.59
CA ASN A 113 15.34 -12.08 17.79
C ASN A 113 14.42 -13.29 18.03
N LYS A 114 13.12 -13.10 17.80
CA LYS A 114 12.06 -14.11 17.93
C LYS A 114 10.95 -13.83 16.93
N SER A 115 10.12 -14.83 16.65
CA SER A 115 8.92 -14.68 15.81
C SER A 115 8.05 -13.54 16.34
N THR A 116 7.68 -12.62 15.44
CA THR A 116 7.01 -11.36 15.79
C THR A 116 6.02 -10.99 14.68
N SER A 117 4.92 -10.34 15.05
CA SER A 117 4.03 -9.69 14.10
C SER A 117 3.90 -8.21 14.39
N PHE A 118 3.83 -7.39 13.35
CA PHE A 118 3.66 -5.95 13.46
C PHE A 118 2.86 -5.42 12.28
N PHE A 119 2.36 -4.19 12.41
CA PHE A 119 1.61 -3.51 11.35
C PHE A 119 2.49 -2.46 10.69
N VAL A 120 2.35 -2.33 9.37
CA VAL A 120 3.03 -1.29 8.58
C VAL A 120 2.03 -0.61 7.67
N LEU A 121 2.35 0.59 7.20
CA LEU A 121 1.52 1.28 6.22
C LEU A 121 1.43 0.46 4.93
N ASN A 122 0.23 0.40 4.36
CA ASN A 122 -0.01 -0.23 3.07
C ASN A 122 0.80 0.50 1.98
N ASN A 123 1.37 -0.27 1.06
CA ASN A 123 2.32 0.13 0.02
C ASN A 123 3.64 0.72 0.55
N SER A 124 4.00 0.44 1.81
CA SER A 124 5.34 0.76 2.32
C SER A 124 6.38 -0.24 1.83
N ILE A 125 7.63 0.21 1.77
CA ILE A 125 8.78 -0.64 1.47
C ILE A 125 9.40 -1.10 2.80
N VAL A 126 9.59 -2.40 2.94
CA VAL A 126 10.20 -3.03 4.12
C VAL A 126 11.55 -3.61 3.74
N TYR A 127 12.55 -3.31 4.57
CA TYR A 127 13.92 -3.82 4.45
C TYR A 127 14.20 -4.74 5.62
N ILE A 128 14.62 -5.97 5.36
CA ILE A 128 15.07 -6.93 6.37
C ILE A 128 16.57 -7.11 6.21
N ASN A 129 17.33 -6.86 7.26
CA ASN A 129 18.78 -7.01 7.28
C ASN A 129 19.20 -7.89 8.44
N SER A 130 20.23 -8.71 8.20
CA SER A 130 20.86 -9.57 9.19
C SER A 130 22.38 -9.49 9.04
N VAL A 131 23.10 -9.63 10.15
CA VAL A 131 24.57 -9.79 10.10
C VAL A 131 24.93 -11.18 9.55
N LYS A 132 24.12 -12.19 9.87
CA LYS A 132 24.29 -13.57 9.40
C LYS A 132 23.53 -13.81 8.12
N THR A 133 23.96 -14.80 7.33
CA THR A 133 23.14 -15.33 6.23
C THR A 133 21.85 -15.94 6.78
N ILE A 134 20.73 -15.52 6.20
CA ILE A 134 19.38 -16.03 6.47
C ILE A 134 18.83 -16.70 5.21
N ASP A 135 17.95 -17.67 5.41
CA ASP A 135 17.08 -18.21 4.39
C ASP A 135 15.69 -17.59 4.58
N ILE A 136 15.21 -16.85 3.60
CA ILE A 136 13.87 -16.25 3.58
C ILE A 136 13.10 -16.79 2.38
N ASN A 137 12.05 -17.58 2.65
CA ASN A 137 11.23 -18.23 1.62
C ASN A 137 12.04 -19.00 0.55
N GLY A 138 13.15 -19.64 0.95
CA GLY A 138 14.03 -20.42 0.06
C GLY A 138 15.19 -19.61 -0.55
N ILE A 139 15.27 -18.31 -0.27
CA ILE A 139 16.33 -17.43 -0.77
C ILE A 139 17.35 -17.19 0.33
N LYS A 140 18.60 -17.61 0.10
CA LYS A 140 19.73 -17.35 1.01
C LYS A 140 20.29 -15.96 0.75
N THR A 141 20.23 -15.09 1.75
CA THR A 141 20.67 -13.69 1.67
C THR A 141 20.98 -13.16 3.06
N ASN A 142 21.61 -12.00 3.19
CA ASN A 142 21.69 -11.23 4.44
C ASN A 142 20.84 -9.95 4.39
N PHE A 143 20.22 -9.67 3.25
CA PHE A 143 19.30 -8.55 3.04
C PHE A 143 18.09 -8.97 2.19
N TYR A 144 16.91 -8.44 2.49
CA TYR A 144 15.70 -8.67 1.70
C TYR A 144 14.84 -7.40 1.68
N VAL A 145 14.21 -7.11 0.54
CA VAL A 145 13.38 -5.92 0.36
C VAL A 145 12.10 -6.30 -0.39
N PHE A 146 10.97 -5.77 0.06
CA PHE A 146 9.68 -6.00 -0.58
C PHE A 146 8.72 -4.83 -0.33
N VAL A 147 7.71 -4.71 -1.20
CA VAL A 147 6.60 -3.75 -1.07
C VAL A 147 5.42 -4.49 -0.44
N VAL A 148 4.83 -3.89 0.58
CA VAL A 148 3.76 -4.52 1.34
C VAL A 148 2.41 -4.09 0.78
N SER A 149 1.70 -5.00 0.12
CA SER A 149 0.37 -4.72 -0.45
C SER A 149 -0.76 -5.58 0.14
N SER A 150 -0.42 -6.60 0.91
CA SER A 150 -1.36 -7.54 1.55
C SER A 150 -0.72 -8.15 2.79
N ASN A 151 -1.52 -8.75 3.67
CA ASN A 151 -0.95 -9.42 4.85
C ASN A 151 0.07 -10.47 4.41
N GLU A 152 1.26 -10.43 5.00
CA GLU A 152 2.35 -11.32 4.62
C GLU A 152 2.89 -12.11 5.82
N THR A 153 3.26 -13.36 5.55
CA THR A 153 4.02 -14.20 6.48
C THR A 153 5.35 -14.55 5.87
N LEU A 154 6.44 -14.19 6.55
CA LEU A 154 7.80 -14.49 6.13
C LEU A 154 8.39 -15.56 7.05
N ASN A 155 8.82 -16.67 6.47
CA ASN A 155 9.53 -17.71 7.21
C ASN A 155 11.03 -17.47 7.03
N ILE A 156 11.71 -17.13 8.11
CA ILE A 156 13.12 -16.76 8.11
C ILE A 156 13.90 -17.71 9.01
N SER A 157 14.92 -18.36 8.46
CA SER A 157 15.82 -19.23 9.22
C SER A 157 17.25 -18.71 9.18
N PHE A 158 17.93 -18.63 10.33
CA PHE A 158 19.37 -18.38 10.33
C PHE A 158 20.11 -19.60 9.82
N VAL A 159 20.90 -19.41 8.76
CA VAL A 159 21.74 -20.49 8.23
C VAL A 159 22.87 -20.73 9.21
N LYS A 160 23.03 -21.99 9.66
CA LYS A 160 24.21 -22.38 10.44
C LYS A 160 25.43 -22.23 9.53
N GLU A 161 26.31 -21.30 9.86
CA GLU A 161 27.64 -21.28 9.28
C GLU A 161 28.37 -22.54 9.78
N ASN A 162 28.68 -23.47 8.88
CA ASN A 162 29.60 -24.54 9.21
C ASN A 162 30.95 -23.87 9.47
N ASN A 163 31.35 -23.83 10.74
CA ASN A 163 32.62 -23.27 11.21
C ASN A 163 33.80 -23.91 10.46
N SER A 164 34.19 -23.31 9.34
CA SER A 164 35.58 -23.25 8.92
C SER A 164 36.05 -21.87 9.35
N ALA A 165 36.87 -21.84 10.40
CA ALA A 165 37.32 -20.63 11.03
C ALA A 165 38.02 -19.73 10.00
N MET A 166 37.34 -18.65 9.60
CA MET A 166 38.02 -17.48 9.05
C MET A 166 37.41 -16.26 9.71
N SER A 167 38.12 -15.77 10.73
CA SER A 167 37.82 -14.52 11.41
C SER A 167 37.57 -13.43 10.36
N PRO A 168 36.39 -12.79 10.31
CA PRO A 168 36.17 -11.73 9.35
C PRO A 168 36.99 -10.53 9.83
N LYS A 169 38.13 -10.28 9.18
CA LYS A 169 38.70 -8.94 9.16
C LYS A 169 37.65 -8.04 8.52
N ILE A 170 36.99 -7.22 9.34
CA ILE A 170 36.16 -6.12 8.86
C ILE A 170 37.09 -5.19 8.08
N SER A 171 37.18 -5.38 6.77
CA SER A 171 37.81 -4.43 5.87
C SER A 171 36.77 -3.40 5.48
N SER A 172 37.11 -2.12 5.67
CA SER A 172 36.31 -0.94 5.35
C SER A 172 35.87 -0.83 3.88
N GLN A 173 36.28 -1.76 3.03
CA GLN A 173 35.96 -1.80 1.60
C GLN A 173 34.58 -2.40 1.30
N GLY A 174 34.04 -3.28 2.16
CA GLY A 174 32.72 -3.89 1.94
C GLY A 174 31.55 -2.91 2.02
N PHE A 175 31.67 -1.88 2.88
CA PHE A 175 30.65 -0.85 3.01
C PHE A 175 30.63 0.14 1.84
N LEU A 176 31.77 0.36 1.18
CA LEU A 176 31.88 1.23 -0.01
C LEU A 176 31.16 0.61 -1.22
N GLY A 177 31.26 -0.71 -1.42
CA GLY A 177 30.59 -1.39 -2.53
C GLY A 177 29.06 -1.35 -2.44
N ILE A 178 28.52 -1.52 -1.23
CA ILE A 178 27.06 -1.46 -0.98
C ILE A 178 26.54 -0.02 -1.14
N GLY A 179 27.29 0.97 -0.63
CA GLY A 179 26.96 2.38 -0.79
C GLY A 179 26.91 2.82 -2.25
N LEU A 180 27.91 2.43 -3.05
CA LEU A 180 27.96 2.76 -4.48
C LEU A 180 26.87 2.05 -5.30
N GLY A 181 26.53 0.80 -4.95
CA GLY A 181 25.44 0.06 -5.61
C GLY A 181 24.08 0.71 -5.41
N LEU A 182 23.78 1.21 -4.21
CA LEU A 182 22.53 1.93 -3.92
C LEU A 182 22.47 3.30 -4.61
N ILE A 183 23.60 4.01 -4.70
CA ILE A 183 23.71 5.28 -5.44
C ILE A 183 23.50 5.03 -6.95
N GLY A 184 24.08 3.97 -7.51
CA GLY A 184 23.87 3.59 -8.91
C GLY A 184 22.41 3.25 -9.23
N LEU A 185 21.76 2.45 -8.36
CA LEU A 185 20.35 2.08 -8.53
C LEU A 185 19.42 3.30 -8.44
N SER A 186 19.70 4.22 -7.53
CA SER A 186 18.89 5.43 -7.36
C SER A 186 19.06 6.43 -8.52
N LEU A 187 20.28 6.59 -9.05
CA LEU A 187 20.51 7.36 -10.28
C LEU A 187 19.80 6.75 -11.49
N TYR A 188 19.86 5.43 -11.66
CA TYR A 188 19.17 4.73 -12.75
C TYR A 188 17.65 4.97 -12.71
N ILE A 189 17.04 4.85 -11.53
CA ILE A 189 15.60 5.11 -11.34
C ILE A 189 15.27 6.58 -11.61
N PHE A 190 16.12 7.51 -11.19
CA PHE A 190 15.92 8.93 -11.41
C PHE A 190 15.94 9.31 -12.90
N PHE A 191 16.92 8.82 -13.67
CA PHE A 191 17.01 9.10 -15.10
C PHE A 191 15.92 8.41 -15.91
N ARG A 192 15.53 7.18 -15.56
CA ARG A 192 14.45 6.47 -16.24
C ARG A 192 13.10 7.19 -16.13
N ARG A 193 12.85 7.90 -15.03
CA ARG A 193 11.63 8.70 -14.82
C ARG A 193 11.57 10.00 -15.63
N ARG A 194 12.68 10.48 -16.18
CA ARG A 194 12.73 11.69 -17.02
C ARG A 194 12.63 11.43 -18.51
N GLN A 195 12.75 10.17 -18.93
CA GLN A 195 12.62 9.75 -20.34
C GLN A 195 11.20 9.27 -20.69
N GLN A 196 10.27 9.32 -19.73
CA GLN A 196 8.83 9.12 -19.91
C GLN A 196 8.13 10.46 -19.70
#